data_AF-A0AAV7GJX2-F1
#
_entry.id   AF-A0AAV7GJX2-F1
#
_cell.length_a   1.000
_cell.length_b   1.000
_cell.length_c   1.000
_cell.angle_alpha   90.00
_cell.angle_beta   90.00
_cell.angle_gamma   90.00
#
_symmetry.space_group_name_H-M   'P 1'
#
loop_
_entity.id
_entity.type
_entity.pdbx_description
1 polymer ?
#
loop_
_entity_poly.entity_id
_entity_poly.type
_entity_poly.pdbx_seq_one_letter_code
_entity_poly.pdbx_strand_id
1 'polypeptide(L)'
;MKVTVISRSGREIIKGGIELDASATVSDLQRAIHSRIKKLYPARQRLTLPLQPGERRKPVVLSSAKNLSDYSDGSAKSLTVVFKDLGPQVSYRTLFFFEYLGPLVIYPIFYFFPVYKYFGYEEKRVVHPVQTYAMYYWCFHYFKRIMETFFVHRFSHATSPLSNVFRNCAYYWTFGTYIAYYVNHPLYTPVNELQWKIGFGFGLLCQVSNFYCHIILKNLRSPDGSGGYQIPRGFLFNIVTCANYTTEIYQWIGFNIATQTVAGYLFLLAAFGIMSNWALGKHRRLKKLFDGKEGRPKYPRRWVILPPFF
;
A
#
# COMPACT_ATOMS: atom_id res chain seq x y z
N MET A 1 8.55 -12.59 -34.85
CA MET A 1 7.52 -13.37 -34.12
C MET A 1 6.17 -12.69 -34.30
N LYS A 2 5.12 -13.45 -34.66
CA LYS A 2 3.76 -12.91 -34.78
C LYS A 2 3.00 -13.06 -33.46
N VAL A 3 2.52 -11.96 -32.88
CA VAL A 3 1.79 -11.97 -31.61
C VAL A 3 0.32 -11.66 -31.85
N THR A 4 -0.55 -12.62 -31.54
CA THR A 4 -2.01 -12.44 -31.59
C THR A 4 -2.52 -11.94 -30.24
N VAL A 5 -3.17 -10.78 -30.24
CA VAL A 5 -3.71 -10.13 -29.03
C VAL A 5 -5.21 -10.29 -28.99
N ILE A 6 -5.70 -11.13 -28.06
CA ILE A 6 -7.13 -11.47 -27.93
C ILE A 6 -7.72 -10.94 -26.63
N SER A 7 -9.02 -10.70 -26.60
CA SER A 7 -9.79 -10.44 -25.39
C SER A 7 -10.01 -11.75 -24.61
N ARG A 8 -10.57 -11.66 -23.40
CA ARG A 8 -11.02 -12.84 -22.65
C ARG A 8 -12.10 -13.67 -23.34
N SER A 9 -12.87 -13.06 -24.24
CA SER A 9 -13.88 -13.75 -25.04
C SER A 9 -13.31 -14.34 -26.34
N GLY A 10 -11.99 -14.30 -26.53
CA GLY A 10 -11.32 -14.81 -27.73
C GLY A 10 -11.35 -13.83 -28.92
N ARG A 11 -11.97 -12.64 -28.76
CA ARG A 11 -12.04 -11.64 -29.84
C ARG A 11 -10.67 -10.98 -30.05
N GLU A 12 -10.19 -10.94 -31.29
CA GLU A 12 -8.98 -10.18 -31.63
C GLU A 12 -9.18 -8.69 -31.34
N ILE A 13 -8.26 -8.12 -30.57
CA ILE A 13 -8.25 -6.69 -30.26
C ILE A 13 -7.54 -5.91 -31.37
N ILE A 14 -6.51 -6.51 -31.95
CA ILE A 14 -5.77 -5.98 -33.09
C ILE A 14 -5.87 -7.02 -34.21
N LYS A 15 -6.66 -6.70 -35.23
CA LYS A 15 -6.85 -7.57 -36.39
C LYS A 15 -5.52 -7.86 -37.06
N GLY A 16 -5.23 -9.13 -37.32
CA GLY A 16 -4.01 -9.57 -38.00
C GLY A 16 -2.78 -9.71 -37.09
N GLY A 17 -2.90 -9.42 -35.79
CA GLY A 17 -1.81 -9.51 -34.82
C GLY A 17 -0.75 -8.41 -34.97
N ILE A 18 0.34 -8.54 -34.22
CA ILE A 18 1.49 -7.64 -34.24
C ILE A 18 2.74 -8.46 -34.57
N GLU A 19 3.49 -8.05 -35.58
CA GLU A 19 4.81 -8.61 -35.85
C GLU A 19 5.88 -7.83 -35.07
N LEU A 20 6.69 -8.57 -34.33
CA LEU A 20 7.79 -8.04 -33.51
C LEU A 20 9.06 -8.86 -33.77
N ASP A 21 10.22 -8.25 -33.51
CA ASP A 21 11.49 -8.96 -33.55
C ASP A 21 11.55 -10.13 -32.56
N ALA A 22 12.40 -11.12 -32.83
CA ALA A 22 12.54 -12.29 -31.97
C ALA A 22 13.09 -11.94 -30.58
N SER A 23 13.87 -10.87 -30.46
CA SER A 23 14.40 -10.32 -29.21
C SER A 23 13.46 -9.30 -28.54
N ALA A 24 12.25 -9.10 -29.06
CA ALA A 24 11.33 -8.12 -28.51
C ALA A 24 10.85 -8.51 -27.11
N THR A 25 10.77 -7.50 -26.26
CA THR A 25 10.28 -7.59 -24.89
C THR A 25 8.77 -7.44 -24.83
N VAL A 26 8.18 -7.80 -23.69
CA VAL A 26 6.77 -7.52 -23.40
C VAL A 26 6.48 -6.01 -23.42
N SER A 27 7.44 -5.17 -23.03
CA SER A 27 7.33 -3.70 -23.14
C SER A 27 7.18 -3.24 -24.60
N ASP A 28 7.89 -3.87 -25.54
CA ASP A 28 7.79 -3.56 -26.98
C ASP A 28 6.40 -3.88 -27.52
N LEU A 29 5.85 -5.03 -27.11
CA LEU A 29 4.47 -5.38 -27.43
C LEU A 29 3.47 -4.38 -26.84
N GLN A 30 3.66 -3.94 -25.59
CA GLN A 30 2.79 -2.92 -24.99
C GLN A 30 2.86 -1.59 -25.76
N ARG A 31 4.06 -1.18 -26.20
CA ARG A 31 4.25 0.02 -27.04
C ARG A 31 3.59 -0.12 -28.41
N ALA A 32 3.68 -1.30 -29.03
CA ALA A 32 3.04 -1.59 -30.31
C ALA A 32 1.50 -1.61 -30.22
N ILE A 33 0.93 -2.14 -29.12
CA ILE A 33 -0.51 -2.04 -28.86
C ILE A 33 -0.93 -0.57 -28.72
N HIS A 34 -0.15 0.23 -27.98
CA HIS A 34 -0.43 1.65 -27.78
C HIS A 34 -0.32 2.47 -29.07
N SER A 35 0.61 2.14 -29.97
CA SER A 35 0.75 2.84 -31.25
C SER A 35 -0.47 2.63 -32.15
N ARG A 36 -1.06 1.43 -32.11
CA ARG A 36 -2.30 1.08 -32.82
C ARG A 36 -3.56 1.64 -32.15
N ILE A 37 -3.62 1.61 -30.82
CA ILE A 37 -4.78 2.07 -30.03
C ILE A 37 -4.28 3.03 -28.94
N LYS A 38 -4.26 4.33 -29.25
CA LYS A 38 -3.71 5.39 -28.37
C LYS A 38 -4.31 5.44 -26.97
N LYS A 39 -5.56 5.02 -26.79
CA LYS A 39 -6.21 4.94 -25.47
C LYS A 39 -5.55 3.91 -24.53
N LEU A 40 -4.92 2.88 -25.09
CA LEU A 40 -4.35 1.76 -24.35
C LEU A 40 -2.86 2.00 -24.10
N TYR A 41 -2.51 3.02 -23.31
CA TYR A 41 -1.11 3.21 -22.91
C TYR A 41 -0.60 2.04 -22.05
N PRO A 42 0.73 1.75 -22.04
CA PRO A 42 1.29 0.52 -21.47
C PRO A 42 0.80 0.14 -20.07
N ALA A 43 0.69 1.11 -19.16
CA ALA A 43 0.24 0.85 -17.79
C ALA A 43 -1.21 0.35 -17.69
N ARG A 44 -2.10 0.66 -18.65
CA ARG A 44 -3.48 0.11 -18.70
C ARG A 44 -3.51 -1.35 -19.12
N GLN A 45 -2.43 -1.84 -19.75
CA GLN A 45 -2.43 -3.13 -20.41
C GLN A 45 -2.00 -4.22 -19.44
N ARG A 46 -2.89 -5.18 -19.18
CA ARG A 46 -2.51 -6.44 -18.54
C ARG A 46 -2.51 -7.55 -19.57
N LEU A 47 -1.34 -8.12 -19.82
CA LEU A 47 -1.13 -9.23 -20.74
C LEU A 47 -0.93 -10.52 -19.95
N THR A 48 -1.67 -11.57 -20.32
CA THR A 48 -1.56 -12.89 -19.72
C THR A 48 -1.52 -13.97 -20.79
N LEU A 49 -0.93 -15.13 -20.46
CA LEU A 49 -1.06 -16.31 -21.30
C LEU A 49 -2.51 -16.83 -21.29
N PRO A 50 -3.00 -17.39 -22.41
CA PRO A 50 -4.31 -18.03 -22.46
C PRO A 50 -4.34 -19.22 -21.49
N LEU A 51 -5.48 -19.38 -20.81
CA LEU A 51 -5.75 -20.57 -20.00
C LEU A 51 -6.55 -21.55 -20.84
N GLN A 52 -6.26 -22.85 -20.68
CA GLN A 52 -7.10 -23.86 -21.30
C GLN A 52 -8.46 -23.93 -20.59
N PRO A 53 -9.57 -24.21 -21.31
CA PRO A 53 -10.87 -24.39 -20.71
C PRO A 53 -10.82 -25.46 -19.60
N GLY A 54 -11.26 -25.12 -18.38
CA GLY A 54 -11.27 -26.03 -17.23
C GLY A 54 -10.07 -25.91 -16.27
N GLU A 55 -9.00 -25.19 -16.64
CA GLU A 55 -7.89 -24.96 -15.71
C GLU A 55 -8.26 -23.97 -14.59
N ARG A 56 -8.17 -24.42 -13.33
CA ARG A 56 -8.42 -23.58 -12.14
C ARG A 56 -7.22 -22.71 -11.72
N ARG A 57 -6.09 -22.77 -12.44
CA ARG A 57 -4.88 -22.00 -12.09
C ARG A 57 -5.02 -20.53 -12.48
N LYS A 58 -4.33 -19.65 -11.75
CA LYS A 58 -4.27 -18.23 -12.10
C LYS A 58 -3.49 -18.05 -13.40
N PRO A 59 -3.95 -17.19 -14.32
CA PRO A 59 -3.25 -16.96 -15.57
C PRO A 59 -1.87 -16.34 -15.31
N VAL A 60 -0.87 -16.81 -16.06
CA VAL A 60 0.49 -16.30 -15.98
C VAL A 60 0.50 -14.88 -16.55
N VAL A 61 0.94 -13.92 -15.73
CA VAL A 61 1.06 -12.51 -16.13
C VAL A 61 2.43 -12.30 -16.76
N LEU A 62 2.45 -11.68 -17.94
CA LEU A 62 3.69 -11.36 -18.64
C LEU A 62 4.38 -10.18 -17.94
N SER A 63 5.65 -10.33 -17.62
CA SER A 63 6.51 -9.28 -17.06
C SER A 63 7.08 -8.40 -18.17
N SER A 64 6.92 -7.08 -18.06
CA SER A 64 7.36 -6.10 -19.06
C SER A 64 8.85 -6.20 -19.43
N ALA A 65 9.70 -6.64 -18.50
CA ALA A 65 11.15 -6.73 -18.70
C ALA A 65 11.63 -8.05 -19.34
N LYS A 66 10.76 -9.06 -19.45
CA LYS A 66 11.13 -10.35 -20.06
C LYS A 66 10.92 -10.33 -21.57
N ASN A 67 11.68 -11.18 -22.26
CA ASN A 67 11.51 -11.38 -23.70
C ASN A 67 10.21 -12.13 -23.96
N LEU A 68 9.57 -11.87 -25.10
CA LEU A 68 8.38 -12.60 -25.52
C LEU A 68 8.69 -14.08 -25.78
N SER A 69 9.91 -14.38 -26.21
CA SER A 69 10.43 -15.73 -26.42
C SER A 69 10.41 -16.59 -25.13
N ASP A 70 10.56 -15.98 -23.96
CA ASP A 70 10.54 -16.68 -22.68
C ASP A 70 9.15 -17.27 -22.35
N TYR A 71 8.12 -16.82 -23.07
CA TYR A 71 6.74 -17.24 -22.91
C TYR A 71 6.22 -18.08 -24.09
N SER A 72 7.05 -18.33 -25.09
CA SER A 72 6.75 -19.28 -26.16
C SER A 72 7.41 -20.61 -25.91
N ASP A 73 6.70 -21.70 -26.17
CA ASP A 73 7.33 -23.00 -26.35
C ASP A 73 8.31 -22.87 -27.53
N GLY A 74 9.58 -23.22 -27.32
CA GLY A 74 10.77 -22.80 -28.09
C GLY A 74 10.81 -23.10 -29.61
N SER A 75 9.68 -23.43 -30.24
CA SER A 75 9.50 -23.68 -31.68
C SER A 75 8.41 -22.80 -32.34
N ALA A 76 7.62 -22.03 -31.57
CA ALA A 76 6.47 -21.32 -32.13
C ALA A 76 6.82 -19.95 -32.73
N LYS A 77 6.64 -19.81 -34.07
CA LYS A 77 6.71 -18.51 -34.79
C LYS A 77 5.61 -17.52 -34.35
N SER A 78 4.61 -17.98 -33.59
CA SER A 78 3.47 -17.22 -33.14
C SER A 78 3.17 -17.37 -31.64
N LEU A 79 2.83 -16.27 -30.96
CA LEU A 79 2.41 -16.25 -29.55
C LEU A 79 1.00 -15.66 -29.44
N THR A 80 0.12 -16.30 -28.67
CA THR A 80 -1.19 -15.73 -28.35
C THR A 80 -1.16 -15.16 -26.93
N VAL A 81 -1.60 -13.91 -26.78
CA VAL A 81 -1.71 -13.25 -25.48
C VAL A 81 -3.14 -12.75 -25.25
N VAL A 82 -3.62 -12.92 -24.02
CA VAL A 82 -4.89 -12.38 -23.57
C VAL A 82 -4.66 -11.00 -22.97
N PHE A 83 -5.33 -10.02 -23.55
CA PHE A 83 -5.33 -8.64 -23.09
C PHE A 83 -6.50 -8.36 -22.16
N LYS A 84 -6.23 -7.58 -21.12
CA LYS A 84 -7.22 -6.96 -20.25
C LYS A 84 -6.90 -5.48 -20.06
N ASP A 85 -7.88 -4.62 -20.34
CA ASP A 85 -7.84 -3.20 -19.98
C ASP A 85 -8.06 -3.07 -18.46
N LEU A 86 -7.12 -2.43 -17.77
CA LEU A 86 -7.19 -2.13 -16.35
C LEU A 86 -7.93 -0.81 -16.06
N GLY A 87 -8.26 -0.03 -17.09
CA GLY A 87 -8.81 1.32 -16.98
C GLY A 87 -7.74 2.37 -16.60
N PRO A 88 -8.14 3.61 -16.28
CA PRO A 88 -7.21 4.67 -15.89
C PRO A 88 -6.31 4.25 -14.73
N GLN A 89 -5.00 4.33 -14.96
CA GLN A 89 -3.97 4.02 -13.99
C GLN A 89 -3.23 5.27 -13.54
N VAL A 90 -2.79 5.27 -12.28
CA VAL A 90 -1.98 6.32 -11.66
C VAL A 90 -0.79 5.70 -10.93
N SER A 91 0.30 6.45 -10.77
CA SER A 91 1.46 5.97 -10.01
C SER A 91 1.11 5.72 -8.54
N TYR A 92 1.75 4.73 -7.92
CA TYR A 92 1.57 4.50 -6.47
C TYR A 92 2.00 5.70 -5.63
N ARG A 93 3.03 6.43 -6.07
CA ARG A 93 3.48 7.66 -5.38
C ARG A 93 2.37 8.69 -5.31
N THR A 94 1.69 8.94 -6.42
CA THR A 94 0.55 9.87 -6.48
C THR A 94 -0.62 9.38 -5.63
N LEU A 95 -0.93 8.08 -5.68
CA LEU A 95 -2.00 7.51 -4.87
C LEU A 95 -1.76 7.73 -3.37
N PHE A 96 -0.57 7.34 -2.87
CA PHE A 96 -0.22 7.49 -1.47
C PHE A 96 -0.08 8.95 -1.04
N PHE A 97 0.40 9.83 -1.93
CA PHE A 97 0.44 11.26 -1.66
C PHE A 97 -0.96 11.81 -1.34
N PHE A 98 -1.95 11.61 -2.22
CA PHE A 98 -3.30 12.12 -1.98
C PHE A 98 -4.01 11.42 -0.81
N GLU A 99 -3.75 10.13 -0.61
CA GLU A 99 -4.23 9.37 0.56
C GLU A 99 -3.81 10.04 1.88
N TYR A 100 -2.55 10.47 1.98
CA TYR A 100 -1.96 11.05 3.20
C TYR A 100 -2.09 12.58 3.31
N LEU A 101 -2.25 13.28 2.18
CA LEU A 101 -2.41 14.72 2.16
C LEU A 101 -3.65 15.19 2.91
N GLY A 102 -4.77 14.49 2.76
CA GLY A 102 -6.03 14.85 3.43
C GLY A 102 -5.89 14.91 4.94
N PRO A 103 -5.54 13.81 5.63
CA PRO A 103 -5.36 13.84 7.08
C PRO A 103 -4.33 14.86 7.57
N LEU A 104 -3.28 15.13 6.78
CA LEU A 104 -2.27 16.14 7.09
C LEU A 104 -2.84 17.57 7.05
N VAL A 105 -3.76 17.87 6.14
CA VAL A 105 -4.38 19.20 5.99
C VAL A 105 -5.63 19.35 6.86
N ILE A 106 -6.48 18.33 6.91
CA ILE A 106 -7.76 18.35 7.61
C ILE A 106 -7.54 18.51 9.12
N TYR A 107 -6.58 17.81 9.72
CA TYR A 107 -6.40 17.87 11.17
C TYR A 107 -6.05 19.29 11.66
N PRO A 108 -5.07 20.00 11.07
CA PRO A 108 -4.82 21.42 11.36
C PRO A 108 -6.03 22.32 11.17
N ILE A 109 -6.94 22.03 10.23
CA ILE A 109 -8.15 22.83 10.04
C ILE A 109 -9.00 22.83 11.32
N PHE A 110 -9.24 21.66 11.92
CA PHE A 110 -9.95 21.55 13.20
C PHE A 110 -9.19 22.15 14.39
N TYR A 111 -7.85 22.20 14.31
CA TYR A 111 -7.03 22.75 15.38
C TYR A 111 -6.90 24.29 15.33
N PHE A 112 -6.74 24.89 14.16
CA PHE A 112 -6.48 26.34 14.03
C PHE A 112 -7.73 27.17 13.73
N PHE A 113 -8.70 26.60 13.01
CA PHE A 113 -9.88 27.36 12.58
C PHE A 113 -11.07 27.13 13.51
N PRO A 114 -12.00 28.10 13.62
CA PRO A 114 -13.17 28.02 14.49
C PRO A 114 -14.27 27.12 13.90
N VAL A 115 -13.92 25.91 13.47
CA VAL A 115 -14.83 24.96 12.80
C VAL A 115 -16.06 24.66 13.67
N TYR A 116 -15.88 24.57 14.99
CA TYR A 116 -16.96 24.27 15.93
C TYR A 116 -18.01 25.38 16.08
N LYS A 117 -17.70 26.63 15.71
CA LYS A 117 -18.71 27.70 15.69
C LYS A 117 -19.83 27.40 14.69
N TYR A 118 -19.48 26.81 13.55
CA TYR A 118 -20.45 26.38 12.54
C TYR A 118 -21.30 25.18 13.00
N PHE A 119 -20.89 24.50 14.09
CA PHE A 119 -21.63 23.43 14.73
C PHE A 119 -22.37 23.89 16.00
N GLY A 120 -22.48 25.20 16.23
CA GLY A 120 -23.23 25.78 17.36
C GLY A 120 -22.46 25.86 18.68
N TYR A 121 -21.14 25.62 18.69
CA TYR A 121 -20.32 25.80 19.87
C TYR A 121 -19.76 27.24 19.91
N GLU A 122 -20.34 28.09 20.76
CA GLU A 122 -19.99 29.51 20.87
C GLU A 122 -18.84 29.79 21.85
N GLU A 123 -18.47 28.82 22.69
CA GLU A 123 -17.47 29.01 23.74
C GLU A 123 -16.06 29.30 23.21
N LYS A 124 -15.30 30.11 23.96
CA LYS A 124 -13.86 30.28 23.74
C LYS A 124 -13.18 28.93 23.97
N ARG A 125 -12.89 28.21 22.88
CA ARG A 125 -12.19 26.93 22.90
C ARG A 125 -10.88 27.05 23.67
N VAL A 126 -10.82 26.42 24.84
CA VAL A 126 -9.57 26.21 25.59
C VAL A 126 -8.82 25.06 24.94
N VAL A 127 -7.59 25.31 24.51
CA VAL A 127 -6.75 24.27 23.90
C VAL A 127 -5.83 23.69 24.97
N HIS A 128 -6.04 22.42 25.29
CA HIS A 128 -5.19 21.68 26.22
C HIS A 128 -3.86 21.27 25.55
N PRO A 129 -2.74 21.19 26.31
CA PRO A 129 -1.46 20.76 25.76
C PRO A 129 -1.55 19.46 24.96
N VAL A 130 -2.28 18.45 25.45
CA VAL A 130 -2.46 17.18 24.75
C VAL A 130 -3.04 17.33 23.34
N GLN A 131 -3.90 18.32 23.09
CA GLN A 131 -4.46 18.57 21.75
C GLN A 131 -3.39 19.15 20.81
N THR A 132 -2.53 20.05 21.32
CA THR A 132 -1.37 20.57 20.59
C THR A 132 -0.38 19.45 20.24
N TYR A 133 -0.05 18.59 21.21
CA TYR A 133 0.84 17.45 20.96
C TYR A 133 0.20 16.41 20.03
N ALA A 134 -1.11 16.18 20.12
CA ALA A 134 -1.83 15.33 19.18
C ALA A 134 -1.74 15.87 17.75
N MET A 135 -1.88 17.19 17.56
CA MET A 135 -1.72 17.85 16.26
C MET A 135 -0.32 17.65 15.70
N TYR A 136 0.73 17.90 16.50
CA TYR A 136 2.11 17.67 16.07
C TYR A 136 2.39 16.21 15.75
N TYR A 137 1.95 15.29 16.62
CA TYR A 137 2.11 13.85 16.41
C TYR A 137 1.44 13.38 15.12
N TRP A 138 0.22 13.83 14.87
CA TRP A 138 -0.58 13.48 13.70
C TRP A 138 0.03 14.04 12.42
N CYS A 139 0.39 15.32 12.42
CA CYS A 139 1.03 15.95 11.27
C CYS A 139 2.39 15.32 10.97
N PHE A 140 3.20 15.04 12.01
CA PHE A 140 4.47 14.35 11.85
C PHE A 140 4.27 12.96 11.24
N HIS A 141 3.27 12.20 11.70
CA HIS A 141 2.94 10.90 11.13
C HIS A 141 2.66 11.00 9.62
N TYR A 142 1.68 11.80 9.20
CA TYR A 142 1.30 11.86 7.79
C TYR A 142 2.37 12.54 6.92
N PHE A 143 3.09 13.53 7.44
CA PHE A 143 4.25 14.09 6.77
C PHE A 143 5.32 13.02 6.53
N LYS A 144 5.68 12.24 7.56
CA LYS A 144 6.62 11.11 7.44
C LYS A 144 6.14 10.12 6.38
N ARG A 145 4.86 9.75 6.36
CA ARG A 145 4.28 8.82 5.36
C ARG A 145 4.39 9.36 3.93
N ILE A 146 4.20 10.67 3.73
CA ILE A 146 4.40 11.33 2.44
C ILE A 146 5.89 11.28 2.05
N MET A 147 6.79 11.65 2.96
CA MET A 147 8.23 11.61 2.70
C MET A 147 8.73 10.19 2.39
N GLU A 148 8.27 9.19 3.15
CA GLU A 148 8.57 7.78 2.89
C GLU A 148 8.10 7.35 1.49
N THR A 149 6.94 7.82 1.05
CA THR A 149 6.39 7.51 -0.27
C THR A 149 7.30 7.98 -1.41
N PHE A 150 7.90 9.16 -1.28
CA PHE A 150 8.77 9.71 -2.31
C PHE A 150 10.22 9.23 -2.21
N PHE A 151 10.75 9.09 -0.99
CA PHE A 151 12.20 8.92 -0.76
C PHE A 151 12.61 7.52 -0.26
N VAL A 152 11.67 6.73 0.27
CA VAL A 152 11.96 5.42 0.88
C VAL A 152 11.34 4.28 0.09
N HIS A 153 10.04 4.33 -0.20
CA HIS A 153 9.31 3.21 -0.77
C HIS A 153 9.77 2.85 -2.19
N ARG A 154 10.01 1.55 -2.41
CA ARG A 154 10.25 0.92 -3.71
C ARG A 154 9.09 0.01 -4.05
N PHE A 155 8.23 0.45 -4.98
CA PHE A 155 7.01 -0.27 -5.35
C PHE A 155 7.29 -1.39 -6.35
N SER A 156 6.63 -2.54 -6.17
CA SER A 156 6.76 -3.70 -7.08
C SER A 156 5.97 -3.55 -8.37
N HIS A 157 4.90 -2.76 -8.31
CA HIS A 157 4.06 -2.42 -9.45
C HIS A 157 4.18 -0.91 -9.67
N ALA A 158 4.25 -0.49 -10.92
CA ALA A 158 4.42 0.92 -11.24
C ALA A 158 3.14 1.73 -10.95
N THR A 159 1.96 1.13 -11.14
CA THR A 159 0.68 1.85 -11.12
C THR A 159 -0.45 1.07 -10.44
N SER A 160 -1.49 1.82 -10.07
CA SER A 160 -2.73 1.36 -9.45
C SER A 160 -3.93 1.98 -10.19
N PRO A 161 -5.10 1.30 -10.22
CA PRO A 161 -6.33 1.88 -10.73
C PRO A 161 -6.69 3.21 -10.05
N LEU A 162 -7.11 4.21 -10.83
CA LEU A 162 -7.47 5.53 -10.33
C LEU A 162 -8.60 5.48 -9.29
N SER A 163 -9.55 4.55 -9.43
CA SER A 163 -10.62 4.35 -8.44
C SER A 163 -10.10 4.02 -7.03
N ASN A 164 -8.91 3.40 -6.93
CA ASN A 164 -8.29 3.14 -5.63
C ASN A 164 -7.85 4.44 -4.93
N VAL A 165 -7.54 5.51 -5.66
CA VAL A 165 -7.21 6.81 -5.06
C VAL A 165 -8.43 7.34 -4.30
N PHE A 166 -9.59 7.37 -4.94
CA PHE A 166 -10.82 7.86 -4.31
C PHE A 166 -11.22 7.01 -3.11
N ARG A 167 -11.16 5.67 -3.23
CA ARG A 167 -11.48 4.78 -2.10
C ARG A 167 -10.52 5.01 -0.92
N ASN A 168 -9.24 5.12 -1.18
CA ASN A 168 -8.25 5.32 -0.13
C ASN A 168 -8.38 6.71 0.49
N CYS A 169 -8.54 7.77 -0.32
CA CYS A 169 -8.79 9.12 0.20
C CYS A 169 -10.06 9.15 1.05
N ALA A 170 -11.16 8.56 0.60
CA ALA A 170 -12.39 8.47 1.39
C ALA A 170 -12.14 7.83 2.76
N TYR A 171 -11.44 6.69 2.82
CA TYR A 171 -11.10 6.03 4.08
C TYR A 171 -10.23 6.93 4.99
N TYR A 172 -9.08 7.40 4.49
CA TYR A 172 -8.13 8.14 5.32
C TYR A 172 -8.65 9.51 5.73
N TRP A 173 -9.29 10.23 4.81
CA TRP A 173 -9.79 11.59 5.07
C TRP A 173 -10.99 11.54 6.01
N THR A 174 -11.85 10.51 5.93
CA THR A 174 -12.96 10.34 6.87
C THR A 174 -12.44 10.06 8.27
N PHE A 175 -11.53 9.09 8.45
CA PHE A 175 -10.95 8.83 9.78
C PHE A 175 -10.12 10.00 10.29
N GLY A 176 -9.41 10.72 9.42
CA GLY A 176 -8.69 11.93 9.79
C GLY A 176 -9.60 13.05 10.25
N THR A 177 -10.73 13.26 9.57
CA THR A 177 -11.78 14.19 9.99
C THR A 177 -12.38 13.76 11.32
N TYR A 178 -12.72 12.48 11.47
CA TYR A 178 -13.35 11.94 12.67
C TYR A 178 -12.46 12.09 13.91
N ILE A 179 -11.17 11.75 13.80
CA ILE A 179 -10.23 11.91 14.91
C ILE A 179 -9.97 13.39 15.19
N ALA A 180 -9.77 14.20 14.16
CA ALA A 180 -9.55 15.64 14.31
C ALA A 180 -10.74 16.31 15.02
N TYR A 181 -11.96 15.94 14.67
CA TYR A 181 -13.19 16.43 15.32
C TYR A 181 -13.20 16.11 16.82
N TYR A 182 -13.02 14.85 17.21
CA TYR A 182 -13.15 14.46 18.62
C TYR A 182 -11.99 14.96 19.49
N VAL A 183 -10.75 14.89 19.00
CA VAL A 183 -9.59 15.33 19.78
C VAL A 183 -9.57 16.85 19.93
N ASN A 184 -10.02 17.61 18.93
CA ASN A 184 -10.02 19.07 18.98
C ASN A 184 -11.34 19.68 19.49
N HIS A 185 -12.32 18.85 19.84
CA HIS A 185 -13.64 19.28 20.26
C HIS A 185 -13.57 20.23 21.47
N PRO A 186 -14.43 21.28 21.58
CA PRO A 186 -14.46 22.17 22.74
C PRO A 186 -14.72 21.43 24.06
N LEU A 187 -15.53 20.37 24.02
CA LEU A 187 -15.86 19.52 25.18
C LEU A 187 -14.85 18.38 25.44
N TYR A 188 -13.69 18.39 24.77
CA TYR A 188 -12.68 17.36 24.97
C TYR A 188 -12.07 17.45 26.38
N THR A 189 -12.14 16.36 27.14
CA THR A 189 -11.54 16.26 28.47
C THR A 189 -10.20 15.52 28.40
N PRO A 190 -9.07 16.17 28.72
CA PRO A 190 -7.76 15.54 28.64
C PRO A 190 -7.55 14.52 29.77
N VAL A 191 -6.72 13.52 29.49
CA VAL A 191 -6.14 12.65 30.52
C VAL A 191 -5.08 13.40 31.32
N ASN A 192 -4.62 12.82 32.44
CA ASN A 192 -3.57 13.43 33.26
C ASN A 192 -2.24 13.60 32.49
N GLU A 193 -1.40 14.50 33.00
CA GLU A 193 -0.18 14.91 32.32
C GLU A 193 0.81 13.77 32.04
N LEU A 194 1.02 12.91 33.04
CA LEU A 194 1.92 11.78 32.93
C LEU A 194 1.44 10.79 31.85
N GLN A 195 0.14 10.50 31.82
CA GLN A 195 -0.45 9.54 30.89
C GLN A 195 -0.29 9.99 29.43
N TRP A 196 -0.61 11.24 29.11
CA TRP A 196 -0.48 11.67 27.71
C TRP A 196 0.97 11.76 27.25
N LYS A 197 1.90 12.12 28.15
CA LYS A 197 3.34 12.08 27.86
C LYS A 197 3.83 10.66 27.59
N ILE A 198 3.43 9.68 28.41
CA ILE A 198 3.75 8.27 28.19
C ILE A 198 3.17 7.79 26.84
N GLY A 199 1.90 8.11 26.57
CA GLY A 199 1.22 7.72 25.34
C GLY A 199 1.92 8.25 24.09
N PHE A 200 2.20 9.55 24.02
CA PHE A 200 2.92 10.12 22.88
C PHE A 200 4.38 9.70 22.82
N GLY A 201 5.07 9.54 23.95
CA GLY A 201 6.46 9.06 24.00
C GLY A 201 6.59 7.64 23.42
N PHE A 202 5.75 6.71 23.90
CA PHE A 202 5.66 5.35 23.36
C PHE A 202 5.25 5.37 21.88
N GLY A 203 4.26 6.19 21.55
CA GLY A 203 3.77 6.35 20.18
C GLY A 203 4.86 6.82 19.21
N LEU A 204 5.67 7.80 19.62
CA LEU A 204 6.74 8.37 18.81
C LEU A 204 7.88 7.37 18.60
N LEU A 205 8.28 6.63 19.65
CA LEU A 205 9.23 5.52 19.53
C LEU A 205 8.77 4.49 18.49
N CYS A 206 7.47 4.17 18.49
CA CYS A 206 6.88 3.28 17.50
C CYS A 206 6.85 3.87 16.08
N GLN A 207 6.60 5.18 15.93
CA GLN A 207 6.68 5.86 14.62
C GLN A 207 8.09 5.78 14.01
N VAL A 208 9.13 5.99 14.83
CA VAL A 208 10.54 5.87 14.42
C VAL A 208 10.87 4.41 14.08
N SER A 209 10.41 3.47 14.90
CA SER A 209 10.56 2.03 14.64
C SER A 209 9.91 1.61 13.32
N ASN A 210 8.73 2.16 13.00
CA ASN A 210 8.03 1.94 11.74
C ASN A 210 8.83 2.48 10.53
N PHE A 211 9.44 3.67 10.66
CA PHE A 211 10.34 4.20 9.62
C PHE A 211 11.54 3.28 9.39
N TYR A 212 12.15 2.80 10.47
CA TYR A 212 13.26 1.85 10.38
C TYR A 212 12.83 0.55 9.68
N CYS A 213 11.63 0.04 9.97
CA CYS A 213 11.07 -1.10 9.25
C CYS A 213 10.91 -0.80 7.74
N HIS A 214 10.49 0.39 7.34
CA HIS A 214 10.40 0.77 5.92
C HIS A 214 11.76 0.85 5.24
N ILE A 215 12.82 1.30 5.93
CA ILE A 215 14.19 1.25 5.42
C ILE A 215 14.63 -0.21 5.17
N ILE A 216 14.40 -1.11 6.13
CA ILE A 216 14.71 -2.54 5.95
C ILE A 216 13.97 -3.09 4.73
N LEU A 217 12.68 -2.80 4.59
CA LEU A 217 11.87 -3.26 3.46
C LEU A 217 12.32 -2.70 2.11
N LYS A 218 12.77 -1.43 2.07
CA LYS A 218 13.35 -0.81 0.87
C LYS A 218 14.58 -1.59 0.38
N ASN A 219 15.43 -2.01 1.30
CA ASN A 219 16.69 -2.69 0.98
C ASN A 219 16.50 -4.14 0.49
N LEU A 220 15.30 -4.70 0.56
CA LEU A 220 14.96 -5.99 -0.04
C LEU A 220 14.74 -5.93 -1.56
N ARG A 221 14.79 -4.73 -2.16
CA ARG A 221 14.60 -4.50 -3.59
C ARG A 221 15.78 -3.71 -4.13
N SER A 222 16.13 -3.93 -5.40
CA SER A 222 17.10 -3.11 -6.12
C SER A 222 16.55 -1.68 -6.34
N PRO A 223 17.41 -0.71 -6.69
CA PRO A 223 17.02 0.70 -6.87
C PRO A 223 15.86 0.93 -7.84
N ASP A 224 15.78 0.13 -8.90
CA ASP A 224 14.70 0.11 -9.91
C ASP A 224 13.38 -0.52 -9.41
N GLY A 225 13.36 -1.03 -8.18
CA GLY A 225 12.22 -1.72 -7.58
C GLY A 225 12.09 -3.18 -7.99
N SER A 226 13.00 -3.69 -8.82
CA SER A 226 13.05 -5.11 -9.17
C SER A 226 13.60 -5.95 -7.99
N GLY A 227 13.57 -7.26 -8.15
CA GLY A 227 13.83 -8.21 -7.06
C GLY A 227 12.60 -9.03 -6.71
N GLY A 228 12.81 -10.34 -6.66
CA GLY A 228 11.80 -11.30 -6.21
C GLY A 228 11.38 -11.06 -4.76
N TYR A 229 10.45 -11.86 -4.28
CA TYR A 229 10.14 -11.87 -2.85
C TYR A 229 11.37 -12.32 -2.07
N GLN A 230 11.67 -11.63 -0.96
CA GLN A 230 12.73 -11.97 -0.01
C GLN A 230 12.14 -12.05 1.40
N ILE A 231 12.81 -12.79 2.29
CA ILE A 231 12.45 -12.85 3.72
C ILE A 231 13.08 -11.63 4.42
N PRO A 232 12.29 -10.71 5.00
CA PRO A 232 12.83 -9.62 5.80
C PRO A 232 13.59 -10.15 7.03
N ARG A 233 14.76 -9.59 7.33
CA ARG A 233 15.59 -9.92 8.50
C ARG A 233 16.05 -8.64 9.18
N GLY A 234 16.35 -8.73 10.48
CA GLY A 234 16.76 -7.60 11.32
C GLY A 234 15.61 -6.98 12.12
N PHE A 235 15.94 -6.39 13.27
CA PHE A 235 14.97 -5.76 14.18
C PHE A 235 13.78 -6.70 14.51
N LEU A 236 12.57 -6.14 14.64
CA LEU A 236 11.33 -6.89 14.87
C LEU A 236 11.02 -7.89 13.74
N PHE A 237 11.57 -7.75 12.53
CA PHE A 237 11.35 -8.77 11.49
C PHE A 237 11.94 -10.13 11.87
N ASN A 238 12.85 -10.22 12.84
CA ASN A 238 13.33 -11.51 13.34
C ASN A 238 12.22 -12.31 14.06
N ILE A 239 11.24 -11.60 14.62
CA ILE A 239 10.25 -12.15 15.55
C ILE A 239 8.84 -12.15 14.93
N VAL A 240 8.50 -11.10 14.17
CA VAL A 240 7.21 -10.94 13.50
C VAL A 240 7.37 -10.82 11.99
N THR A 241 6.32 -11.19 11.26
CA THR A 241 6.32 -11.18 9.79
C THR A 241 6.18 -9.77 9.23
N CYS A 242 5.29 -8.98 9.83
CA CYS A 242 4.97 -7.63 9.37
C CYS A 242 5.33 -6.60 10.45
N ALA A 243 6.61 -6.47 10.78
CA ALA A 243 7.10 -5.55 11.81
C ALA A 243 6.67 -4.08 11.60
N ASN A 244 6.57 -3.65 10.33
CA ASN A 244 6.07 -2.32 10.01
C ASN A 244 4.60 -2.13 10.44
N TYR A 245 3.75 -3.15 10.29
CA TYR A 245 2.36 -3.09 10.77
C TYR A 245 2.28 -3.20 12.30
N THR A 246 3.13 -4.00 12.93
CA THR A 246 3.22 -4.08 14.39
C THR A 246 3.50 -2.71 15.01
N THR A 247 4.54 -2.04 14.51
CA THR A 247 4.94 -0.72 14.98
C THR A 247 3.90 0.36 14.64
N GLU A 248 3.21 0.24 13.50
CA GLU A 248 2.06 1.09 13.16
C GLU A 248 0.86 0.88 14.10
N ILE A 249 0.59 -0.34 14.56
CA ILE A 249 -0.50 -0.58 15.51
C ILE A 249 -0.12 -0.01 16.88
N TYR A 250 1.11 -0.27 17.34
CA TYR A 250 1.59 0.23 18.63
C TYR A 250 1.71 1.75 18.70
N GLN A 251 2.10 2.42 17.61
CA GLN A 251 2.08 3.88 17.60
C GLN A 251 0.65 4.42 17.85
N TRP A 252 -0.38 3.79 17.25
CA TRP A 252 -1.77 4.21 17.39
C TRP A 252 -2.36 3.82 18.75
N ILE A 253 -1.87 2.75 19.39
CA ILE A 253 -2.13 2.48 20.81
C ILE A 253 -1.59 3.63 21.66
N GLY A 254 -0.34 4.07 21.43
CA GLY A 254 0.24 5.21 22.14
C GLY A 254 -0.56 6.51 21.97
N PHE A 255 -0.97 6.82 20.74
CA PHE A 255 -1.86 7.96 20.46
C PHE A 255 -3.18 7.87 21.24
N ASN A 256 -3.77 6.68 21.34
CA ASN A 256 -5.02 6.46 22.07
C ASN A 256 -4.87 6.47 23.60
N ILE A 257 -3.72 6.04 24.13
CA ILE A 257 -3.38 6.23 25.55
C ILE A 257 -3.35 7.73 25.88
N ALA A 258 -2.81 8.55 24.97
CA ALA A 258 -2.68 9.98 25.17
C ALA A 258 -3.99 10.76 24.96
N THR A 259 -4.82 10.37 24.00
CA THR A 259 -6.01 11.14 23.62
C THR A 259 -7.32 10.58 24.16
N GLN A 260 -7.41 9.28 24.45
CA GLN A 260 -8.61 8.60 24.96
C GLN A 260 -9.94 9.06 24.34
N THR A 261 -10.03 9.03 23.01
CA THR A 261 -11.29 9.29 22.31
C THR A 261 -11.89 8.00 21.77
N VAL A 262 -13.22 7.88 21.82
CA VAL A 262 -13.94 6.77 21.15
C VAL A 262 -13.57 6.72 19.67
N ALA A 263 -13.45 7.89 19.03
CA ALA A 263 -13.04 7.99 17.64
C ALA A 263 -11.68 7.35 17.35
N GLY A 264 -10.69 7.62 18.21
CA GLY A 264 -9.36 7.04 18.10
C GLY A 264 -9.34 5.52 18.29
N TYR A 265 -10.12 4.99 19.23
CA TYR A 265 -10.21 3.53 19.45
C TYR A 265 -10.92 2.82 18.29
N LEU A 266 -11.99 3.38 17.75
CA LEU A 266 -12.67 2.83 16.57
C LEU A 266 -11.75 2.81 15.35
N PHE A 267 -10.98 3.89 15.16
CA PHE A 267 -9.95 3.93 14.12
C PHE A 267 -8.88 2.85 14.34
N LEU A 268 -8.37 2.70 15.57
CA LEU A 268 -7.38 1.67 15.90
C LEU A 268 -7.89 0.27 15.58
N LEU A 269 -9.14 -0.04 15.93
CA LEU A 269 -9.77 -1.34 15.62
C LEU A 269 -9.90 -1.56 14.11
N ALA A 270 -10.36 -0.54 13.37
CA ALA A 270 -10.46 -0.61 11.91
C ALA A 270 -9.09 -0.82 11.26
N ALA A 271 -8.08 -0.03 11.66
CA ALA A 271 -6.71 -0.12 11.18
C ALA A 271 -6.09 -1.50 11.50
N PHE A 272 -6.31 -2.00 12.71
CA PHE A 272 -5.87 -3.32 13.15
C PHE A 272 -6.48 -4.43 12.28
N GLY A 273 -7.79 -4.41 12.05
CA GLY A 273 -8.47 -5.42 11.23
C GLY A 273 -7.95 -5.46 9.78
N ILE A 274 -7.82 -4.28 9.15
CA ILE A 274 -7.32 -4.17 7.77
C ILE A 274 -5.87 -4.65 7.67
N MET A 275 -4.98 -4.19 8.55
CA MET A 275 -3.58 -4.58 8.53
C MET A 275 -3.38 -6.06 8.87
N SER A 276 -4.18 -6.62 9.78
CA SER A 276 -4.15 -8.04 10.13
C SER A 276 -4.50 -8.92 8.93
N ASN A 277 -5.53 -8.57 8.17
CA ASN A 277 -5.88 -9.28 6.95
C ASN A 277 -4.75 -9.24 5.91
N TRP A 278 -4.13 -8.07 5.72
CA TRP A 278 -2.98 -7.94 4.81
C TRP A 278 -1.75 -8.72 5.29
N ALA A 279 -1.47 -8.71 6.59
CA ALA A 279 -0.35 -9.41 7.17
C ALA A 279 -0.48 -10.93 7.05
N LEU A 280 -1.68 -11.48 7.28
CA LEU A 280 -1.98 -12.89 7.06
C LEU A 280 -1.74 -13.29 5.61
N GLY A 281 -2.18 -12.47 4.65
CA GLY A 281 -1.91 -12.68 3.24
C GLY A 281 -0.41 -12.71 2.92
N LYS A 282 0.36 -11.76 3.47
CA LYS A 282 1.83 -11.70 3.33
C LYS A 282 2.50 -12.92 3.95
N HIS A 283 2.11 -13.31 5.16
CA HIS A 283 2.67 -14.44 5.89
C HIS A 283 2.45 -15.76 5.16
N ARG A 284 1.21 -16.04 4.72
CA ARG A 284 0.90 -17.25 3.92
C ARG A 284 1.71 -17.31 2.64
N ARG A 285 1.86 -16.17 1.94
CA ARG A 285 2.66 -16.09 0.72
C ARG A 285 4.13 -16.39 0.98
N LEU A 286 4.73 -15.81 2.02
CA LEU A 286 6.13 -16.06 2.36
C LEU A 286 6.35 -17.54 2.72
N LYS A 287 5.48 -18.14 3.54
CA LYS A 287 5.56 -19.58 3.86
C LYS A 287 5.47 -20.48 2.63
N LYS A 288 4.67 -20.10 1.63
CA LYS A 288 4.54 -20.86 0.37
C LYS A 288 5.76 -20.70 -0.53
N LEU A 289 6.33 -19.50 -0.60
CA LEU A 289 7.51 -19.24 -1.45
C LEU A 289 8.79 -19.82 -0.85
N PHE A 290 8.84 -19.91 0.48
CA PHE A 290 9.98 -20.35 1.27
C PHE A 290 9.60 -21.57 2.10
N ASP A 291 9.25 -22.67 1.43
CA ASP A 291 8.72 -23.88 2.06
C ASP A 291 9.80 -24.88 2.51
N GLY A 292 11.07 -24.65 2.13
CA GLY A 292 12.17 -25.56 2.45
C GLY A 292 12.30 -26.74 1.48
N LYS A 293 11.49 -26.81 0.41
CA LYS A 293 11.50 -27.90 -0.56
C LYS A 293 12.31 -27.52 -1.80
N GLU A 294 12.83 -28.53 -2.52
CA GLU A 294 13.55 -28.33 -3.80
C GLU A 294 14.71 -27.32 -3.69
N GLY A 295 15.46 -27.35 -2.58
CA GLY A 295 16.57 -26.43 -2.33
C GLY A 295 16.17 -24.99 -1.96
N ARG A 296 14.87 -24.68 -1.86
CA ARG A 296 14.39 -23.35 -1.44
C ARG A 296 14.64 -23.14 0.05
N PRO A 297 14.92 -21.90 0.51
CA PRO A 297 15.08 -21.63 1.94
C PRO A 297 13.74 -21.80 2.67
N LYS A 298 13.80 -22.19 3.94
CA LYS A 298 12.62 -22.36 4.81
C LYS A 298 12.27 -21.08 5.55
N TYR A 299 11.01 -20.68 5.53
CA TYR A 299 10.51 -19.53 6.27
C TYR A 299 10.61 -19.80 7.79
N PRO A 300 11.20 -18.89 8.58
CA PRO A 300 11.34 -19.07 10.03
C PRO A 300 9.98 -18.99 10.74
N ARG A 301 9.88 -19.63 11.92
CA ARG A 301 8.69 -19.53 12.77
C ARG A 301 8.64 -18.13 13.38
N ARG A 302 7.63 -17.35 13.01
CA ARG A 302 7.40 -15.96 13.45
C ARG A 302 5.92 -15.74 13.70
N TRP A 303 5.61 -14.83 14.60
CA TRP A 303 4.26 -14.27 14.72
C TRP A 303 3.92 -13.43 13.48
N VAL A 304 2.64 -13.14 13.27
CA VAL A 304 2.18 -12.37 12.11
C VAL A 304 2.38 -10.87 12.37
N ILE A 305 1.88 -10.36 13.50
CA ILE A 305 1.94 -8.94 13.89
C ILE A 305 2.23 -8.75 15.39
N LEU A 306 1.49 -9.37 16.32
CA LEU A 306 1.49 -9.10 17.76
C LEU A 306 2.07 -10.28 18.57
N PRO A 307 3.35 -10.23 18.97
CA PRO A 307 3.89 -11.12 20.00
C PRO A 307 3.11 -11.06 21.32
N PRO A 308 2.91 -12.17 22.07
CA PRO A 308 3.02 -13.58 21.68
C PRO A 308 1.74 -14.18 21.06
N PHE A 309 0.71 -13.36 20.83
CA PHE A 309 -0.66 -13.82 20.56
C PHE A 309 -0.99 -14.04 19.08
N PHE A 310 -0.40 -13.25 18.16
CA PHE A 310 -0.79 -13.19 16.76
C PHE A 310 0.37 -12.98 15.79
#